data_AF-A0A0X8JM96-F1
#
_entry.id   AF-A0A0X8JM96-F1
#
_cell.length_a   1.000
_cell.length_b   1.000
_cell.length_c   1.000
_cell.angle_alpha   90.00
_cell.angle_beta   90.00
_cell.angle_gamma   90.00
#
_symmetry.space_group_name_H-M   'P 1'
#
loop_
_entity.id
_entity.type
_entity.pdbx_description
1 polymer ?
#
loop_
_entity_poly.entity_id
_entity_poly.type
_entity_poly.pdbx_seq_one_letter_code
_entity_poly.pdbx_strand_id
1 'polypeptide(L)'
;MDDKRIRDYSSAMERIQAVTGCGTQRELGRFLGINQSAISDAKRRGTIPAEWLLTLLRGKGINPDWVLTGKGAHCLRPAETEKAAFQTVSVTDISSPE
;
A
#
# COMPACT_ATOMS: atom_id res chain seq x y z
N MET A 1 -16.91 18.27 10.38
CA MET A 1 -15.52 17.78 10.53
C MET A 1 -15.43 16.27 10.42
N ASP A 2 -16.48 15.53 10.78
CA ASP A 2 -16.51 14.05 10.78
C ASP A 2 -16.46 13.43 9.38
N ASP A 3 -17.04 14.11 8.40
CA ASP A 3 -17.04 13.69 7.01
C ASP A 3 -15.63 13.58 6.39
N LYS A 4 -14.72 14.49 6.75
CA LYS A 4 -13.31 14.43 6.32
C LYS A 4 -12.60 13.21 6.90
N ARG A 5 -12.80 12.91 8.19
CA ARG A 5 -12.19 11.75 8.86
C ARG A 5 -12.63 10.42 8.24
N ILE A 6 -13.91 10.32 7.88
CA ILE A 6 -14.46 9.14 7.21
C ILE A 6 -13.83 8.96 5.82
N ARG A 7 -13.66 10.06 5.07
CA ARG A 7 -13.01 10.04 3.75
C ARG A 7 -11.52 9.66 3.85
N ASP A 8 -10.80 10.21 4.81
CA ASP A 8 -9.37 9.91 5.04
C ASP A 8 -9.17 8.43 5.43
N TYR A 9 -10.01 7.92 6.33
CA TYR A 9 -10.02 6.50 6.70
C TYR A 9 -10.29 5.60 5.48
N SER A 10 -11.33 5.91 4.71
CA SER A 10 -11.76 5.07 3.57
C SER A 10 -10.65 5.00 2.53
N SER A 11 -10.04 6.14 2.20
CA SER A 11 -8.93 6.23 1.25
C SER A 11 -7.69 5.45 1.73
N ALA A 12 -7.36 5.53 3.02
CA ALA A 12 -6.24 4.77 3.57
C ALA A 12 -6.53 3.26 3.56
N MET A 13 -7.77 2.87 3.88
CA MET A 13 -8.20 1.48 3.89
C MET A 13 -8.22 0.85 2.49
N GLU A 14 -8.56 1.61 1.45
CA GLU A 14 -8.45 1.16 0.06
C GLU A 14 -6.99 0.89 -0.32
N ARG A 15 -6.07 1.79 0.05
CA ARG A 15 -4.62 1.57 -0.16
C ARG A 15 -4.12 0.34 0.58
N ILE A 16 -4.54 0.13 1.83
CA ILE A 16 -4.20 -1.08 2.60
C ILE A 16 -4.68 -2.33 1.88
N GLN A 17 -5.93 -2.35 1.40
CA GLN A 17 -6.48 -3.50 0.66
C GLN A 17 -5.72 -3.75 -0.64
N ALA A 18 -5.37 -2.70 -1.39
CA ALA A 18 -4.60 -2.81 -2.62
C ALA A 18 -3.21 -3.45 -2.39
N VAL A 19 -2.50 -3.06 -1.34
CA VAL A 19 -1.14 -3.59 -1.07
C VAL A 19 -1.17 -4.96 -0.38
N THR A 20 -2.21 -5.27 0.39
CA THR A 20 -2.34 -6.56 1.07
C THR A 20 -2.98 -7.63 0.19
N GLY A 21 -3.82 -7.23 -0.77
CA GLY A 21 -4.68 -8.13 -1.54
C GLY A 21 -5.86 -8.68 -0.75
N CYS A 22 -6.12 -8.17 0.46
CA CYS A 22 -7.21 -8.64 1.31
C CYS A 22 -8.53 -8.00 0.86
N GLY A 23 -9.51 -8.83 0.48
CA GLY A 23 -10.85 -8.37 0.07
C GLY A 23 -11.85 -8.29 1.23
N THR A 24 -11.53 -8.93 2.36
CA THR A 24 -12.41 -8.97 3.54
C THR A 24 -11.71 -8.49 4.81
N GLN A 25 -12.50 -7.97 5.77
CA GLN A 25 -11.99 -7.60 7.10
C GLN A 25 -11.34 -8.79 7.81
N ARG A 26 -11.87 -10.00 7.61
CA ARG A 26 -11.32 -11.21 8.23
C ARG A 26 -9.94 -11.57 7.67
N GLU A 27 -9.75 -11.46 6.35
CA GLU A 27 -8.45 -11.67 5.73
C GLU A 27 -7.43 -10.63 6.18
N LEU A 28 -7.84 -9.35 6.21
CA LEU A 28 -6.97 -8.30 6.71
C LEU A 28 -6.61 -8.51 8.19
N GLY A 29 -7.56 -8.97 9.00
CA GLY A 29 -7.30 -9.31 10.41
C GLY A 29 -6.23 -10.39 10.53
N ARG A 30 -6.34 -11.47 9.76
CA ARG A 30 -5.31 -12.52 9.72
C ARG A 30 -3.96 -11.97 9.25
N PHE A 31 -3.94 -11.13 8.22
CA PHE A 31 -2.71 -10.52 7.71
C PHE A 31 -2.03 -9.65 8.76
N LEU A 32 -2.81 -8.87 9.51
CA LEU A 32 -2.32 -7.96 10.56
C LEU A 32 -2.10 -8.65 11.91
N GLY A 33 -2.48 -9.93 12.06
CA GLY A 33 -2.40 -10.67 13.33
C GLY A 33 -3.42 -10.21 14.38
N ILE A 34 -4.54 -9.63 13.97
CA ILE A 34 -5.60 -9.10 14.85
C ILE A 34 -6.97 -9.70 14.53
N ASN A 35 -7.91 -9.55 15.47
CA ASN A 35 -9.28 -9.99 15.26
C ASN A 35 -10.10 -8.98 14.44
N GLN A 36 -11.14 -9.45 13.75
CA GLN A 36 -12.05 -8.63 12.95
C GLN A 36 -12.74 -7.51 13.75
N SER A 37 -12.93 -7.70 15.06
CA SER A 37 -13.48 -6.68 15.97
C SER A 37 -12.60 -5.43 16.02
N ALA A 38 -11.27 -5.59 16.04
CA ALA A 38 -10.34 -4.46 16.02
C ALA A 38 -10.44 -3.64 14.71
N ILE A 39 -10.73 -4.31 13.60
CA ILE A 39 -10.96 -3.64 12.30
C ILE A 39 -12.28 -2.88 12.31
N SER A 40 -13.34 -3.48 12.86
CA SER A 40 -14.64 -2.83 13.01
C SER A 40 -14.55 -1.58 13.91
N ASP A 41 -13.81 -1.65 15.02
CA ASP A 41 -13.58 -0.50 15.90
C ASP A 41 -12.77 0.61 15.23
N ALA A 42 -11.73 0.26 14.46
CA ALA A 42 -10.96 1.23 13.68
C ALA A 42 -11.83 1.96 12.65
N LYS A 43 -12.70 1.23 11.95
CA LYS A 43 -13.69 1.79 11.01
C LYS A 43 -14.66 2.74 11.71
N ARG A 44 -15.20 2.34 12.86
CA ARG A 44 -16.13 3.17 13.65
C ARG A 44 -15.47 4.47 14.12
N ARG A 45 -14.19 4.43 14.47
CA ARG A 45 -13.41 5.60 14.91
C ARG A 45 -12.89 6.45 13.75
N GLY A 46 -12.87 5.92 12.53
CA GLY A 46 -12.31 6.58 11.35
C GLY A 46 -10.80 6.78 11.47
N THR A 47 -10.08 5.83 12.08
CA THR A 47 -8.64 5.95 12.35
C THR A 47 -7.91 4.68 11.96
N ILE A 48 -6.74 4.81 11.33
CA ILE A 48 -5.82 3.70 11.08
C ILE A 48 -4.85 3.59 12.26
N PRO A 49 -4.83 2.47 13.02
CA PRO A 49 -3.89 2.27 14.10
C PRO A 49 -2.43 2.24 13.62
N ALA A 50 -1.52 2.83 14.39
CA ALA A 50 -0.09 2.82 14.08
C ALA A 50 0.48 1.41 13.93
N GLU A 51 0.02 0.46 14.75
CA GLU A 51 0.43 -0.95 14.68
C GLU A 51 0.19 -1.57 13.29
N TRP A 52 -0.88 -1.18 12.60
CA TRP A 52 -1.15 -1.70 11.25
C TRP A 52 -0.10 -1.21 10.26
N LEU A 53 0.24 0.07 10.35
CA LEU A 53 1.26 0.70 9.51
C LEU A 53 2.63 0.08 9.76
N LEU A 54 2.97 -0.20 11.02
CA LEU A 54 4.21 -0.88 11.40
C LEU A 54 4.27 -2.31 10.86
N THR A 55 3.16 -3.07 10.93
CA THR A 55 3.10 -4.42 10.36
C THR A 55 3.27 -4.38 8.83
N LEU A 56 2.63 -3.43 8.14
CA LEU A 56 2.79 -3.25 6.69
C LEU A 56 4.23 -2.85 6.31
N LEU A 57 4.84 -1.96 7.08
CA LEU A 57 6.23 -1.54 6.89
C LEU A 57 7.19 -2.70 7.11
N ARG A 58 7.04 -3.45 8.21
CA ARG A 58 7.94 -4.57 8.54
C ARG A 58 7.77 -5.75 7.59
N GLY A 59 6.53 -6.10 7.24
CA GLY A 59 6.20 -7.27 6.43
C GLY A 59 6.35 -7.05 4.92
N LYS A 60 5.99 -5.88 4.40
CA LYS A 60 5.99 -5.58 2.95
C LYS A 60 6.83 -4.35 2.56
N GLY A 61 7.44 -3.66 3.52
CA GLY A 61 8.20 -2.44 3.24
C GLY A 61 7.34 -1.24 2.84
N ILE A 62 6.02 -1.29 3.06
CA ILE A 62 5.08 -0.24 2.66
C ILE A 62 5.31 1.02 3.49
N ASN A 63 5.32 2.18 2.83
CA ASN A 63 5.47 3.47 3.48
C ASN A 63 4.19 3.87 4.25
N PRO A 64 4.25 4.08 5.58
CA PRO A 64 3.12 4.57 6.37
C PRO A 64 2.54 5.89 5.87
N ASP A 65 3.39 6.83 5.45
CA ASP A 65 2.94 8.16 4.98
C ASP A 65 2.13 8.05 3.70
N TRP A 66 2.53 7.16 2.78
CA TRP A 66 1.77 6.88 1.58
C TRP A 66 0.41 6.23 1.90
N VAL A 67 0.36 5.32 2.88
CA VAL A 67 -0.92 4.73 3.31
C VAL A 67 -1.87 5.80 3.84
N LEU A 68 -1.38 6.75 4.64
CA LEU A 68 -2.23 7.79 5.23
C LEU A 68 -2.61 8.90 4.25
N THR A 69 -1.66 9.36 3.44
CA THR A 69 -1.82 10.58 2.63
C THR A 69 -2.00 10.33 1.15
N GLY A 70 -1.65 9.13 0.66
CA GLY A 70 -1.54 8.81 -0.76
C GLY A 70 -0.36 9.48 -1.47
N LYS A 71 0.54 10.16 -0.74
CA LYS A 71 1.66 10.91 -1.29
C LYS A 71 3.01 10.25 -0.95
N GLY A 72 4.01 10.54 -1.77
CA GLY A 72 5.37 10.04 -1.58
C GLY A 72 5.57 8.62 -2.14
N ALA A 73 6.71 8.02 -1.80
CA ALA A 73 7.07 6.68 -2.25
C ALA A 73 6.16 5.61 -1.64
N HIS A 74 5.76 4.63 -2.44
CA HIS A 74 4.90 3.51 -2.02
C HIS A 74 5.60 2.57 -1.01
N CYS A 75 6.89 2.32 -1.21
CA CYS A 75 7.71 1.45 -0.37
C CYS A 75 8.96 2.21 0.10
N LEU A 76 9.41 1.93 1.33
CA LEU A 76 10.64 2.49 1.92
C LEU A 76 11.83 1.54 1.86
N ARG A 77 11.60 0.26 1.56
CA ARG A 77 12.70 -0.66 1.26
C ARG A 77 13.28 -0.25 -0.10
N PRO A 78 14.61 -0.05 -0.24
CA PRO A 78 15.21 -0.07 -1.57
C PRO A 78 14.83 -1.41 -2.18
N ALA A 79 14.29 -1.39 -3.40
CA ALA A 79 13.96 -2.60 -4.11
C ALA A 79 15.24 -3.46 -4.17
N GLU A 80 15.32 -4.50 -3.34
CA GLU A 80 16.10 -5.65 -3.74
C GLU A 80 15.37 -6.17 -4.97
N THR A 81 15.94 -5.80 -6.12
CA THR A 81 15.50 -6.11 -7.48
C THR A 81 14.70 -7.39 -7.55
N GLU A 82 13.39 -7.27 -7.74
CA GLU A 82 12.68 -8.17 -8.64
C GLU A 82 12.12 -7.34 -9.78
N LYS A 83 12.99 -7.21 -10.79
CA LYS A 83 12.70 -6.88 -12.17
C LYS A 83 11.91 -5.59 -12.37
N ALA A 84 12.62 -4.47 -12.18
CA ALA A 84 12.44 -3.36 -13.09
C ALA A 84 12.65 -3.90 -14.52
N ALA A 85 11.56 -4.24 -15.20
CA ALA A 85 11.53 -4.29 -16.65
C ALA A 85 11.73 -2.84 -17.14
N PHE A 86 12.97 -2.36 -17.03
CA PHE A 86 13.46 -1.36 -17.97
C PHE A 86 13.28 -2.01 -19.34
N GLN A 87 12.34 -1.50 -20.13
CA GLN A 87 12.29 -1.79 -21.55
C GLN A 87 13.62 -1.35 -22.13
N THR A 88 14.52 -2.31 -22.33
CA THR A 88 15.67 -2.15 -23.20
C THR A 88 15.11 -2.11 -24.61
N VAL A 89 14.70 -0.93 -25.08
CA VAL A 89 14.58 -0.73 -26.53
C VAL A 89 16.00 -0.66 -27.05
N SER A 90 16.43 -1.76 -27.65
CA SER A 90 17.71 -1.92 -28.32
C SER A 90 17.83 -0.89 -29.43
N VAL A 91 18.71 0.08 -29.27
CA VAL A 91 19.29 0.81 -30.40
C VAL A 91 20.10 -0.22 -31.18
N THR A 92 19.53 -0.75 -32.27
CA THR A 92 20.34 -1.41 -33.29
C THR A 92 20.42 -0.49 -34.48
N ASP A 93 21.66 -0.10 -34.69
CA ASP A 93 22.24 0.69 -35.73
C ASP A 93 22.00 0.12 -37.15
N ILE A 94 22.09 1.01 -38.14
CA ILE A 94 22.40 0.80 -39.57
C ILE A 94 21.36 0.12 -40.50
N SER A 95 20.69 0.95 -41.31
CA SER A 95 21.06 1.03 -42.74
C SER A 95 20.56 2.33 -43.37
N SER A 96 21.53 3.12 -43.82
CA SER A 96 21.40 4.27 -44.72
C SER A 96 21.25 3.79 -46.18
N PRO A 97 20.94 4.69 -47.13
CA PRO A 97 19.91 4.52 -48.17
C PRO A 97 20.41 3.91 -49.49
N GLU A 98 19.46 3.54 -50.35
CA GLU A 98 19.60 3.63 -51.82
C GLU A 98 18.47 4.48 -52.40
#